data_AF-A0A0L8G3D3-F1
#
_entry.id   AF-A0A0L8G3D3-F1
#
_cell.length_a   1.000
_cell.length_b   1.000
_cell.length_c   1.000
_cell.angle_alpha   90.00
_cell.angle_beta   90.00
_cell.angle_gamma   90.00
#
_symmetry.space_group_name_H-M   'P 1'
#
loop_
_entity.id
_entity.type
_entity.pdbx_description
1 polymer ?
#
loop_
_entity_poly.entity_id
_entity_poly.type
_entity_poly.pdbx_seq_one_letter_code
_entity_poly.pdbx_strand_id
1 'polypeptide(L)'
;MKKIVLNFNATCENKIHFYFFLIQNLGGRRNDGLKAADIVPILRERVAYLSGGRNKQGGPILTFPSHTHPERLKYEDLRRLMTYLASVPSDDVREQGFTIILDMRGSTWQTVKPILKALQECFPGNIQMAFIIKPEKFWEKQRTSLGSAKYNFETNMLSVDNLSKFIDSSQLTREFDGTLDYDHEQWIQLRLMLEEFIWKALDLLDKLDELAEILTCPELPDDLNGAQIQLEHHNQLKKRVTKAPVEQLTMEGHHILKTITGEEDNLSGSSHKLFVISGNADFQSAVPQISHLLDNLQSTKQHLNQLWINKKARLEQCLQLRVFENDVEKMFEWISHNRDMFLINYTEIGPTHQMALDLDQEHNQFAASAMV
;
A
#
# COMPACT_ATOMS: atom_id res chain seq x y z
N MET A 1 22.53 -5.49 -31.72
CA MET A 1 21.32 -5.13 -30.93
C MET A 1 20.59 -6.34 -30.33
N LYS A 2 21.30 -7.31 -29.70
CA LYS A 2 20.67 -8.45 -29.00
C LYS A 2 21.21 -8.69 -27.57
N LYS A 3 22.00 -7.76 -27.02
CA LYS A 3 22.62 -7.89 -25.69
C LYS A 3 22.02 -6.99 -24.60
N ILE A 4 20.96 -6.23 -24.90
CA ILE A 4 20.33 -5.29 -23.95
C ILE A 4 19.00 -5.83 -23.38
N VAL A 5 18.44 -6.91 -23.95
CA VAL A 5 17.14 -7.46 -23.53
C VAL A 5 17.25 -8.46 -22.36
N LEU A 6 18.44 -8.98 -22.07
CA LEU A 6 18.61 -10.06 -21.08
C LEU A 6 18.87 -9.61 -19.63
N ASN A 7 19.07 -8.32 -19.37
CA ASN A 7 19.30 -7.81 -17.99
C ASN A 7 18.07 -7.15 -17.34
N PHE A 8 16.94 -7.02 -18.04
CA PHE A 8 15.76 -6.33 -17.49
C PHE A 8 14.73 -7.24 -16.80
N ASN A 9 14.62 -8.52 -17.19
CA ASN A 9 13.69 -9.46 -16.52
C ASN A 9 14.04 -9.73 -15.06
N ALA A 10 15.32 -9.60 -14.67
CA ALA A 10 15.77 -9.80 -13.29
C ALA A 10 15.29 -8.71 -12.31
N THR A 11 14.75 -7.58 -12.80
CA THR A 11 14.20 -6.51 -11.92
C THR A 11 12.69 -6.63 -11.70
N CYS A 12 11.94 -7.28 -12.60
CA CYS A 12 10.51 -7.51 -12.39
C CYS A 12 10.24 -8.66 -11.42
N GLU A 13 10.99 -9.77 -11.48
CA GLU A 13 10.87 -10.88 -10.52
C GLU A 13 11.24 -10.46 -9.09
N ASN A 14 12.27 -9.61 -8.93
CA ASN A 14 12.64 -9.05 -7.63
C ASN A 14 11.60 -8.06 -7.08
N LYS A 15 10.91 -7.30 -7.95
CA LYS A 15 9.79 -6.44 -7.53
C LYS A 15 8.57 -7.25 -7.10
N ILE A 16 8.19 -8.29 -7.84
CA ILE A 16 7.07 -9.17 -7.45
C ILE A 16 7.37 -9.87 -6.13
N HIS A 17 8.59 -10.38 -5.92
CA HIS A 17 8.99 -10.94 -4.62
C HIS A 17 8.98 -9.91 -3.49
N PHE A 18 9.35 -8.66 -3.78
CA PHE A 18 9.35 -7.57 -2.80
C PHE A 18 7.93 -7.08 -2.46
N TYR A 19 7.04 -6.95 -3.45
CA TYR A 19 5.61 -6.69 -3.22
C TYR A 19 4.93 -7.86 -2.52
N PHE A 20 5.28 -9.10 -2.84
CA PHE A 20 4.77 -10.28 -2.13
C PHE A 20 5.29 -10.33 -0.68
N PHE A 21 6.54 -9.94 -0.44
CA PHE A 21 7.11 -9.77 0.89
C PHE A 21 6.44 -8.62 1.66
N LEU A 22 6.15 -7.48 1.02
CA LEU A 22 5.36 -6.39 1.59
C LEU A 22 3.92 -6.84 1.84
N ILE A 23 3.21 -7.48 0.92
CA ILE A 23 1.84 -7.97 1.16
C ILE A 23 1.81 -8.99 2.30
N GLN A 24 2.80 -9.89 2.37
CA GLN A 24 2.91 -10.87 3.46
C GLN A 24 3.23 -10.25 4.82
N ASN A 25 4.01 -9.17 4.87
CA ASN A 25 4.40 -8.49 6.10
C ASN A 25 3.53 -7.26 6.45
N LEU A 26 2.81 -6.69 5.49
CA LEU A 26 2.04 -5.44 5.62
C LEU A 26 0.52 -5.66 5.58
N GLY A 27 0.04 -6.85 5.23
CA GLY A 27 -1.38 -7.06 4.98
C GLY A 27 -1.77 -8.52 4.74
N GLY A 28 -1.63 -9.36 5.76
CA GLY A 28 -2.53 -10.50 5.92
C GLY A 28 -2.29 -11.71 5.00
N ARG A 29 -1.48 -12.65 5.52
CA ARG A 29 -1.87 -14.07 5.44
C ARG A 29 -2.25 -14.67 6.80
N ARG A 30 -2.31 -13.88 7.86
CA ARG A 30 -2.52 -14.37 9.24
C ARG A 30 -3.67 -13.71 10.01
N ASN A 31 -4.39 -12.76 9.41
CA ASN A 31 -5.21 -11.78 10.16
C ASN A 31 -6.65 -11.58 9.68
N ASP A 32 -7.19 -12.48 8.85
CA ASP A 32 -8.52 -12.34 8.20
C ASP A 32 -8.76 -10.99 7.47
N GLY A 33 -7.75 -10.13 7.32
CA GLY A 33 -7.88 -8.77 6.77
C GLY A 33 -8.45 -7.72 7.72
N LEU A 34 -8.55 -7.99 9.03
CA LEU A 34 -9.19 -7.09 10.00
C LEU A 34 -8.37 -5.81 10.23
N LYS A 35 -8.97 -4.64 9.97
CA LYS A 35 -8.37 -3.31 10.17
C LYS A 35 -8.91 -2.61 11.42
N ALA A 36 -8.19 -1.60 11.91
CA ALA A 36 -8.62 -0.72 12.98
C ALA A 36 -10.02 -0.15 12.70
N ALA A 37 -10.24 0.30 11.47
CA ALA A 37 -11.49 0.89 10.98
C ALA A 37 -12.70 -0.03 11.17
N ASP A 38 -12.49 -1.36 11.09
CA ASP A 38 -13.57 -2.35 11.17
C ASP A 38 -14.03 -2.62 12.62
N ILE A 39 -13.24 -2.19 13.61
CA ILE A 39 -13.47 -2.47 15.03
C ILE A 39 -13.31 -1.25 15.94
N VAL A 40 -13.33 -0.02 15.40
CA VAL A 40 -13.23 1.21 16.20
C VAL A 40 -14.17 1.24 17.41
N PRO A 41 -15.47 0.88 17.28
CA PRO A 41 -16.36 0.85 18.44
C PRO A 41 -15.87 -0.10 19.54
N ILE A 42 -15.33 -1.27 19.14
CA ILE A 42 -14.80 -2.28 20.07
C ILE A 42 -13.50 -1.78 20.72
N LEU A 43 -12.62 -1.14 19.94
CA LEU A 43 -11.39 -0.54 20.46
C LEU A 43 -11.71 0.49 21.54
N ARG A 44 -12.66 1.39 21.28
CA ARG A 44 -13.05 2.46 22.21
C ARG A 44 -13.65 1.99 23.53
N GLU A 45 -14.16 0.75 23.61
CA GLU A 45 -14.55 0.13 24.89
C GLU A 45 -13.35 -0.12 25.81
N ARG A 46 -12.12 -0.08 25.28
CA ARG A 46 -10.83 -0.21 25.99
C ARG A 46 -10.74 -1.46 26.88
N VAL A 47 -11.45 -2.53 26.52
CA VAL A 47 -11.41 -3.80 27.27
C VAL A 47 -10.02 -4.43 27.25
N ALA A 48 -9.28 -4.22 26.16
CA ALA A 48 -7.86 -4.52 26.08
C ALA A 48 -7.14 -3.44 25.26
N TYR A 49 -5.86 -3.21 25.53
CA TYR A 49 -5.04 -2.28 24.77
C TYR A 49 -3.56 -2.65 24.77
N LEU A 50 -2.84 -2.14 23.77
CA LEU A 50 -1.37 -2.17 23.70
C LEU A 50 -0.85 -0.75 23.95
N SER A 51 -0.04 -0.60 25.00
CA SER A 51 0.57 0.69 25.34
C SER A 51 1.83 1.01 24.54
N GLY A 52 2.40 0.00 23.86
CA GLY A 52 3.76 0.03 23.32
C GLY A 52 4.82 -0.51 24.28
N GLY A 53 4.45 -0.83 25.52
CA GLY A 53 5.36 -1.43 26.50
C GLY A 53 5.86 -2.81 26.09
N ARG A 54 7.08 -3.13 26.51
CA ARG A 54 7.77 -4.41 26.27
C ARG A 54 8.19 -5.08 27.57
N ASN A 55 8.17 -6.40 27.60
CA ASN A 55 8.78 -7.16 28.70
C ASN A 55 10.32 -7.15 28.58
N LYS A 56 11.02 -7.79 29.52
CA LYS A 56 12.50 -7.83 29.54
C LYS A 56 13.11 -8.52 28.31
N GLN A 57 12.34 -9.37 27.63
CA GLN A 57 12.72 -10.08 26.40
C GLN A 57 12.36 -9.29 25.14
N GLY A 58 11.78 -8.10 25.26
CA GLY A 58 11.30 -7.31 24.12
C GLY A 58 9.93 -7.72 23.59
N GLY A 59 9.25 -8.67 24.25
CA GLY A 59 7.92 -9.14 23.89
C GLY A 59 6.81 -8.14 24.24
N PRO A 60 5.71 -8.11 23.48
CA PRO A 60 4.65 -7.11 23.62
C PRO A 60 3.82 -7.34 24.88
N ILE A 61 3.38 -6.24 25.51
CA ILE A 61 2.50 -6.26 26.68
C ILE A 61 1.07 -5.92 26.27
N LEU A 62 0.16 -6.90 26.39
CA LEU A 62 -1.28 -6.72 26.19
C LEU A 62 -1.97 -6.57 27.54
N THR A 63 -2.67 -5.46 27.72
CA THR A 63 -3.27 -5.11 29.01
C THR A 63 -4.78 -5.10 28.95
N PHE A 64 -5.39 -5.77 29.92
CA PHE A 64 -6.82 -5.72 30.25
C PHE A 64 -6.97 -4.92 31.55
N PRO A 65 -7.32 -3.62 31.49
CA PRO A 65 -7.33 -2.75 32.65
C PRO A 65 -8.55 -2.99 33.55
N SER A 66 -8.44 -2.52 34.79
CA SER A 66 -9.56 -2.47 35.72
C SER A 66 -10.61 -1.46 35.25
N HIS A 67 -11.83 -1.59 35.77
CA HIS A 67 -12.96 -0.70 35.45
C HIS A 67 -13.42 -0.70 33.99
N THR A 68 -13.10 -1.77 33.26
CA THR A 68 -13.74 -2.08 31.97
C THR A 68 -14.97 -2.96 32.21
N HIS A 69 -15.87 -2.99 31.22
CA HIS A 69 -17.06 -3.83 31.24
C HIS A 69 -16.94 -4.96 30.19
N PRO A 70 -15.97 -5.89 30.32
CA PRO A 70 -15.78 -6.97 29.36
C PRO A 70 -17.02 -7.84 29.18
N GLU A 71 -17.89 -7.91 30.19
CA GLU A 71 -19.18 -8.62 30.13
C GLU A 71 -20.17 -8.01 29.14
N ARG A 72 -19.98 -6.76 28.72
CA ARG A 72 -20.80 -6.10 27.69
C ARG A 72 -20.35 -6.46 26.28
N LEU A 73 -19.10 -6.86 26.10
CA LEU A 73 -18.60 -7.31 24.81
C LEU A 73 -19.10 -8.71 24.51
N LYS A 74 -19.62 -8.90 23.30
CA LYS A 74 -19.92 -10.25 22.80
C LYS A 74 -18.61 -11.02 22.64
N TYR A 75 -18.69 -12.34 22.79
CA TYR A 75 -17.53 -13.23 22.63
C TYR A 75 -16.81 -13.01 21.29
N GLU A 76 -17.58 -12.78 20.22
CA GLU A 76 -17.06 -12.51 18.89
C GLU A 76 -16.32 -11.17 18.78
N ASP A 77 -16.81 -10.12 19.45
CA ASP A 77 -16.14 -8.82 19.47
C ASP A 77 -14.84 -8.87 20.28
N LEU A 78 -14.83 -9.62 21.40
CA LEU A 78 -13.62 -9.90 22.16
C LEU A 78 -12.60 -10.68 21.32
N ARG A 79 -13.05 -11.67 20.55
CA ARG A 79 -12.20 -12.42 19.60
C ARG A 79 -11.59 -11.48 18.57
N ARG A 80 -12.40 -10.66 17.89
CA ARG A 80 -11.94 -9.68 16.89
C ARG A 80 -10.94 -8.68 17.48
N LEU A 81 -11.20 -8.17 18.68
CA LEU A 81 -10.29 -7.27 19.42
C LEU A 81 -8.94 -7.94 19.66
N MET A 82 -8.94 -9.16 20.19
CA MET A 82 -7.71 -9.91 20.46
C MET A 82 -6.94 -10.25 19.19
N THR A 83 -7.62 -10.70 18.14
CA THR A 83 -7.00 -10.98 16.84
C THR A 83 -6.32 -9.74 16.27
N TYR A 84 -7.02 -8.60 16.29
CA TYR A 84 -6.47 -7.34 15.82
C TYR A 84 -5.28 -6.88 16.67
N LEU A 85 -5.42 -6.81 18.01
CA LEU A 85 -4.31 -6.37 18.87
C LEU A 85 -3.09 -7.30 18.77
N ALA A 86 -3.28 -8.62 18.65
CA ALA A 86 -2.18 -9.56 18.48
C ALA A 86 -1.39 -9.37 17.17
N SER A 87 -1.97 -8.68 16.20
CA SER A 87 -1.35 -8.38 14.91
C SER A 87 -0.60 -7.06 14.87
N VAL A 88 -0.78 -6.23 15.89
CA VAL A 88 -0.20 -4.88 15.93
C VAL A 88 1.32 -4.91 15.98
N PRO A 89 1.97 -5.71 16.86
CA PRO A 89 3.42 -5.80 16.91
C PRO A 89 3.97 -6.52 15.68
N SER A 90 5.20 -6.16 15.28
CA SER A 90 5.91 -6.84 14.21
C SER A 90 6.16 -8.32 14.54
N ASP A 91 6.40 -9.13 13.50
CA ASP A 91 6.64 -10.56 13.64
C ASP A 91 7.78 -10.86 14.63
N ASP A 92 8.92 -10.17 14.53
CA ASP A 92 10.07 -10.32 15.43
C ASP A 92 9.74 -10.03 16.90
N VAL A 93 8.87 -9.04 17.15
CA VAL A 93 8.41 -8.68 18.50
C VAL A 93 7.45 -9.74 19.02
N ARG A 94 6.53 -10.24 18.17
CA ARG A 94 5.57 -11.29 18.54
C ARG A 94 6.26 -12.62 18.85
N GLU A 95 7.35 -12.95 18.17
CA GLU A 95 8.14 -14.16 18.42
C GLU A 95 8.71 -14.23 19.84
N GLN A 96 8.95 -13.08 20.48
CA GLN A 96 9.37 -13.03 21.89
C GLN A 96 8.27 -13.47 22.88
N GLY A 97 7.03 -13.59 22.42
CA GLY A 97 5.86 -13.97 23.21
C GLY A 97 5.20 -12.80 23.93
N PHE A 98 3.88 -12.82 23.96
CA PHE A 98 3.06 -11.83 24.65
C PHE A 98 3.14 -12.00 26.16
N THR A 99 3.24 -10.88 26.85
CA THR A 99 2.94 -10.78 28.28
C THR A 99 1.56 -10.18 28.44
N ILE A 100 0.69 -10.87 29.17
CA ILE A 100 -0.67 -10.39 29.45
C ILE A 100 -0.70 -9.77 30.85
N ILE A 101 -1.25 -8.57 30.98
CA ILE A 101 -1.60 -7.98 32.28
C ILE A 101 -3.13 -7.97 32.39
N LEU A 102 -3.67 -8.69 33.36
CA LEU A 102 -5.10 -8.76 33.67
C LEU A 102 -5.35 -8.12 35.01
N ASP A 103 -5.91 -6.92 35.01
CA ASP A 103 -6.19 -6.17 36.23
C ASP A 103 -7.55 -6.54 36.82
N MET A 104 -7.53 -7.39 37.84
CA MET A 104 -8.73 -7.82 38.57
C MET A 104 -9.08 -6.87 39.72
N ARG A 105 -8.35 -5.75 39.92
CA ARG A 105 -8.73 -4.76 40.94
C ARG A 105 -10.14 -4.23 40.65
N GLY A 106 -11.02 -4.26 41.65
CA GLY A 106 -12.43 -3.89 41.49
C GLY A 106 -13.31 -4.91 40.73
N SER A 107 -12.77 -6.07 40.36
CA SER A 107 -13.48 -7.12 39.60
C SER A 107 -13.54 -8.45 40.36
N THR A 108 -14.30 -9.42 39.83
CA THR A 108 -14.38 -10.78 40.37
C THR A 108 -13.71 -11.80 39.46
N TRP A 109 -13.37 -12.97 39.99
CA TRP A 109 -12.82 -14.08 39.20
C TRP A 109 -13.73 -14.49 38.02
N GLN A 110 -15.03 -14.31 38.17
CA GLN A 110 -16.07 -14.66 37.21
C GLN A 110 -16.03 -13.73 35.99
N THR A 111 -15.51 -12.51 36.15
CA THR A 111 -15.24 -11.55 35.07
C THR A 111 -13.94 -11.91 34.34
N VAL A 112 -12.90 -12.34 35.07
CA VAL A 112 -11.56 -12.64 34.49
C VAL A 112 -11.51 -14.00 33.79
N LYS A 113 -12.20 -15.01 34.33
CA LYS A 113 -12.17 -16.39 33.81
C LYS A 113 -12.59 -16.49 32.33
N PRO A 114 -13.64 -15.80 31.85
CA PRO A 114 -13.98 -15.78 30.42
C PRO A 114 -12.86 -15.21 29.55
N ILE A 115 -12.14 -14.18 29.99
CA ILE A 115 -11.03 -13.58 29.24
C ILE A 115 -9.88 -14.58 29.12
N LEU A 116 -9.48 -15.22 30.23
CA LEU A 116 -8.44 -16.26 30.21
C LEU A 116 -8.81 -17.45 29.31
N LYS A 117 -10.08 -17.86 29.33
CA LYS A 117 -10.59 -18.90 28.44
C LYS A 117 -10.51 -18.46 26.96
N ALA A 118 -10.93 -17.23 26.65
CA ALA A 118 -10.88 -16.70 25.30
C ALA A 118 -9.43 -16.54 24.78
N LEU A 119 -8.50 -16.13 25.65
CA LEU A 119 -7.07 -16.08 25.34
C LEU A 119 -6.52 -17.46 24.95
N GLN A 120 -6.88 -18.51 25.69
CA GLN A 120 -6.47 -19.88 25.35
C GLN A 120 -7.10 -20.38 24.04
N GLU A 121 -8.38 -20.10 23.81
CA GLU A 121 -9.15 -20.67 22.71
C GLU A 121 -8.93 -19.93 21.38
N CYS A 122 -8.63 -18.63 21.41
CA CYS A 122 -8.69 -17.79 20.21
C CYS A 122 -7.54 -16.81 20.03
N PHE A 123 -6.62 -16.64 20.98
CA PHE A 123 -5.52 -15.70 20.81
C PHE A 123 -4.50 -16.25 19.78
N PRO A 124 -4.21 -15.52 18.69
CA PRO A 124 -3.37 -16.04 17.61
C PRO A 124 -1.86 -15.98 17.92
N GLY A 125 -1.46 -15.26 18.99
CA GLY A 125 -0.06 -15.12 19.40
C GLY A 125 0.37 -16.14 20.45
N ASN A 126 1.68 -16.31 20.62
CA ASN A 126 2.23 -17.06 21.74
C ASN A 126 2.10 -16.24 23.03
N ILE A 127 1.43 -16.76 24.06
CA ILE A 127 1.36 -16.12 25.38
C ILE A 127 2.45 -16.74 26.26
N GLN A 128 3.46 -15.94 26.61
CA GLN A 128 4.54 -16.39 27.48
C GLN A 128 4.12 -16.40 28.95
N MET A 129 3.46 -15.33 29.40
CA MET A 129 3.11 -15.13 30.80
C MET A 129 1.85 -14.27 30.93
N ALA A 130 0.93 -14.64 31.81
CA ALA A 130 -0.21 -13.83 32.18
C ALA A 130 -0.15 -13.43 33.67
N PHE A 131 0.08 -12.14 33.92
CA PHE A 131 0.04 -11.55 35.26
C PHE A 131 -1.40 -11.14 35.61
N ILE A 132 -1.94 -11.71 36.69
CA ILE A 132 -3.27 -11.39 37.20
C ILE A 132 -3.09 -10.51 38.43
N ILE A 133 -3.41 -9.23 38.28
CA ILE A 133 -3.29 -8.23 39.35
C ILE A 133 -4.51 -8.35 40.26
N LYS A 134 -4.29 -8.73 41.51
CA LYS A 134 -5.37 -8.96 42.49
C LYS A 134 -5.54 -7.77 43.45
N PRO A 135 -6.75 -7.54 43.99
CA PRO A 135 -6.94 -6.62 45.11
C PRO A 135 -6.12 -7.04 46.35
N GLU A 136 -5.68 -6.08 47.18
CA GLU A 136 -4.91 -6.38 48.41
C GLU A 136 -5.67 -7.31 49.37
N LYS A 137 -6.95 -7.03 49.60
CA LYS A 137 -7.85 -7.78 50.50
C LYS A 137 -8.25 -9.17 49.99
N PHE A 138 -7.78 -9.58 48.81
CA PHE A 138 -8.16 -10.84 48.17
C PHE A 138 -7.63 -12.08 48.93
N TRP A 139 -6.43 -12.00 49.51
CA TRP A 139 -5.81 -13.11 50.25
C TRP A 139 -6.48 -13.42 51.60
N GLU A 140 -7.18 -12.45 52.19
CA GLU A 140 -7.75 -12.59 53.53
C GLU A 140 -9.07 -13.35 53.53
N LYS A 141 -9.79 -13.40 52.39
CA LYS A 141 -11.16 -13.94 52.34
C LYS A 141 -11.35 -15.20 51.52
N GLN A 142 -10.47 -15.52 50.57
CA GLN A 142 -10.58 -16.76 49.81
C GLN A 142 -9.21 -17.34 49.47
N ARG A 143 -8.98 -18.57 49.91
CA ARG A 143 -8.02 -19.47 49.27
C ARG A 143 -8.67 -19.91 47.95
N THR A 144 -8.77 -18.99 47.00
CA THR A 144 -9.28 -19.28 45.66
C THR A 144 -8.25 -20.18 45.03
N SER A 145 -8.47 -21.50 45.13
CA SER A 145 -7.80 -22.41 44.23
C SER A 145 -8.18 -21.92 42.83
N LEU A 146 -7.18 -21.53 42.05
CA LEU A 146 -7.28 -21.58 40.60
C LEU A 146 -7.75 -22.99 40.30
N GLY A 147 -9.06 -23.19 40.22
CA GLY A 147 -9.64 -24.52 40.12
C GLY A 147 -9.16 -25.14 38.82
N SER A 148 -8.22 -26.08 38.92
CA SER A 148 -7.80 -27.11 37.97
C SER A 148 -7.67 -26.79 36.47
N ALA A 149 -7.86 -25.55 36.04
CA ALA A 149 -7.73 -25.13 34.66
C ALA A 149 -6.25 -24.83 34.41
N LYS A 150 -5.53 -25.85 33.94
CA LYS A 150 -4.18 -25.68 33.42
C LYS A 150 -4.32 -24.98 32.06
N TYR A 151 -4.10 -23.67 32.03
CA TYR A 151 -4.02 -22.94 30.77
C TYR A 151 -2.80 -23.42 29.96
N ASN A 152 -2.82 -23.26 28.64
CA ASN A 152 -1.67 -23.56 27.78
C ASN A 152 -0.53 -22.54 27.91
N PHE A 153 -0.68 -21.51 28.74
CA PHE A 153 0.32 -20.50 29.08
C PHE A 153 0.51 -20.38 30.59
N GLU A 154 1.63 -19.81 31.01
CA GLU A 154 1.94 -19.58 32.43
C GLU A 154 1.11 -18.43 33.00
N THR A 155 0.67 -18.59 34.25
CA THR A 155 -0.10 -17.56 34.97
C THR A 155 0.55 -17.26 36.32
N ASN A 156 0.65 -15.98 36.68
CA ASN A 156 1.16 -15.54 37.97
C ASN A 156 0.24 -14.49 38.60
N MET A 157 -0.19 -14.72 39.85
CA MET A 157 -1.02 -13.77 40.58
C MET A 157 -0.19 -12.92 41.54
N LEU A 158 -0.29 -11.60 41.43
CA LEU A 158 0.51 -10.68 42.24
C LEU A 158 -0.25 -9.37 42.55
N SER A 159 0.22 -8.63 43.56
CA SER A 159 -0.23 -7.24 43.78
C SER A 159 0.47 -6.31 42.79
N VAL A 160 -0.13 -5.15 42.51
CA VAL A 160 0.43 -4.17 41.56
C VAL A 160 1.89 -3.80 41.90
N ASP A 161 2.22 -3.62 43.20
CA ASP A 161 3.57 -3.25 43.65
C ASP A 161 4.65 -4.29 43.29
N ASN A 162 4.24 -5.54 43.06
CA ASN A 162 5.15 -6.62 42.72
C ASN A 162 5.36 -6.77 41.20
N LEU A 163 4.60 -6.06 40.37
CA LEU A 163 4.68 -6.17 38.91
C LEU A 163 6.02 -5.64 38.38
N SER A 164 6.54 -4.57 38.99
CA SER A 164 7.83 -3.95 38.66
C SER A 164 9.04 -4.89 38.77
N LYS A 165 8.90 -5.99 39.52
CA LYS A 165 9.93 -7.05 39.61
C LYS A 165 10.09 -7.82 38.29
N PHE A 166 9.01 -7.89 37.51
CA PHE A 166 8.94 -8.66 36.27
C PHE A 166 9.01 -7.78 35.02
N ILE A 167 8.39 -6.60 35.05
CA ILE A 167 8.33 -5.65 33.94
C ILE A 167 8.90 -4.32 34.41
N ASP A 168 9.75 -3.70 33.61
CA ASP A 168 10.33 -2.40 33.95
C ASP A 168 9.24 -1.31 34.05
N SER A 169 9.32 -0.43 35.06
CA SER A 169 8.33 0.64 35.28
C SER A 169 8.21 1.59 34.08
N SER A 170 9.26 1.77 33.27
CA SER A 170 9.20 2.56 32.02
C SER A 170 8.37 1.92 30.91
N GLN A 171 8.02 0.64 31.05
CA GLN A 171 7.21 -0.13 30.09
C GLN A 171 5.77 -0.32 30.57
N LEU A 172 5.43 0.19 31.77
CA LEU A 172 4.12 0.10 32.38
C LEU A 172 3.43 1.46 32.36
N THR A 173 2.11 1.45 32.16
CA THR A 173 1.30 2.66 32.26
C THR A 173 1.04 3.03 33.72
N ARG A 174 0.62 4.28 33.98
CA ARG A 174 0.53 4.86 35.34
C ARG A 174 -0.37 4.09 36.30
N GLU A 175 -1.42 3.44 35.79
CA GLU A 175 -2.32 2.61 36.60
C GLU A 175 -1.64 1.33 37.16
N PHE A 176 -0.45 1.00 36.67
CA PHE A 176 0.40 -0.10 37.14
C PHE A 176 1.73 0.40 37.75
N ASP A 177 1.74 1.60 38.33
CA ASP A 177 2.92 2.25 38.94
C ASP A 177 4.10 2.41 37.98
N GLY A 178 3.79 2.64 36.70
CA GLY A 178 4.77 2.88 35.65
C GLY A 178 4.84 4.35 35.19
N THR A 179 5.76 4.60 34.27
CA THR A 179 6.03 5.94 33.69
C THR A 179 5.77 6.03 32.19
N LEU A 180 5.27 4.94 31.57
CA LEU A 180 4.89 4.95 30.16
C LEU A 180 3.60 5.75 29.98
N ASP A 181 3.67 6.87 29.27
CA ASP A 181 2.47 7.62 28.90
C ASP A 181 1.70 6.90 27.78
N TYR A 182 0.39 6.81 27.95
CA TYR A 182 -0.52 6.19 26.99
C TYR A 182 -1.86 6.91 26.97
N ASP A 183 -2.22 7.38 25.80
CA ASP A 183 -3.50 7.95 25.40
C ASP A 183 -4.13 7.02 24.35
N HIS A 184 -5.30 6.49 24.72
CA HIS A 184 -5.96 5.46 23.93
C HIS A 184 -6.58 6.02 22.64
N GLU A 185 -7.15 7.23 22.66
CA GLU A 185 -7.80 7.80 21.48
C GLU A 185 -6.74 8.26 20.48
N GLN A 186 -5.63 8.84 20.96
CA GLN A 186 -4.47 9.16 20.13
C GLN A 186 -3.92 7.91 19.45
N TRP A 187 -3.80 6.80 20.19
CA TRP A 187 -3.37 5.51 19.63
C TRP A 187 -4.31 5.02 18.53
N ILE A 188 -5.63 5.05 18.74
CA ILE A 188 -6.63 4.66 17.73
C ILE A 188 -6.51 5.56 16.48
N GLN A 189 -6.44 6.87 16.67
CA GLN A 189 -6.41 7.82 15.56
C GLN A 189 -5.17 7.63 14.68
N LEU A 190 -3.99 7.51 15.29
CA LEU A 190 -2.75 7.28 14.56
C LEU A 190 -2.78 5.94 13.83
N ARG A 191 -3.44 4.94 14.42
CA ARG A 191 -3.59 3.63 13.80
C ARG A 191 -4.49 3.64 12.58
N LEU A 192 -5.61 4.35 12.65
CA LEU A 192 -6.50 4.56 11.49
C LEU A 192 -5.77 5.24 10.35
N MET A 193 -5.05 6.33 10.64
CA MET A 193 -4.27 7.06 9.64
C MET A 193 -3.20 6.18 8.98
N LEU A 194 -2.44 5.44 9.79
CA LEU A 194 -1.37 4.56 9.31
C LEU A 194 -1.91 3.46 8.39
N GLU A 195 -2.93 2.72 8.83
CA GLU A 195 -3.48 1.60 8.07
C GLU A 195 -4.19 2.06 6.79
N GLU A 196 -4.87 3.21 6.82
CA GLU A 196 -5.47 3.82 5.64
C GLU A 196 -4.41 4.25 4.62
N PHE A 197 -3.34 4.92 5.06
CA PHE A 197 -2.23 5.32 4.20
C PHE A 197 -1.57 4.10 3.54
N ILE A 198 -1.23 3.07 4.31
CA ILE A 198 -0.59 1.85 3.78
C ILE A 198 -1.48 1.23 2.69
N TRP A 199 -2.78 1.11 2.96
CA TRP A 199 -3.72 0.52 2.00
C TRP A 199 -3.82 1.35 0.70
N LYS A 200 -3.98 2.68 0.81
CA LYS A 200 -4.04 3.57 -0.36
C LYS A 200 -2.73 3.55 -1.16
N ALA A 201 -1.58 3.50 -0.48
CA ALA A 201 -0.27 3.45 -1.12
C ALA A 201 -0.08 2.17 -1.92
N LEU A 202 -0.41 1.02 -1.34
CA LEU A 202 -0.33 -0.28 -2.02
C LEU A 202 -1.30 -0.37 -3.21
N ASP A 203 -2.56 0.01 -3.03
CA ASP A 203 -3.57 0.04 -4.11
C ASP A 203 -3.16 0.97 -5.27
N LEU A 204 -2.51 2.11 -4.96
CA LEU A 204 -2.00 2.99 -6.01
C LEU A 204 -0.80 2.38 -6.73
N LEU A 205 0.13 1.74 -6.00
CA LEU A 205 1.28 1.07 -6.61
C LEU A 205 0.84 -0.01 -7.61
N ASP A 206 -0.13 -0.85 -7.22
CA ASP A 206 -0.70 -1.87 -8.11
C ASP A 206 -1.26 -1.26 -9.40
N LYS A 207 -2.03 -0.16 -9.28
CA LYS A 207 -2.58 0.56 -10.44
C LYS A 207 -1.51 1.22 -11.31
N LEU A 208 -0.42 1.71 -10.72
CA LEU A 208 0.69 2.28 -11.48
C LEU A 208 1.48 1.19 -12.22
N ASP A 209 1.60 0.01 -11.65
CA ASP A 209 2.24 -1.15 -12.28
C ASP A 209 1.40 -1.66 -13.47
N GLU A 210 0.07 -1.73 -13.37
CA GLU A 210 -0.82 -2.01 -14.52
C GLU A 210 -0.61 -1.02 -15.68
N LEU A 211 -0.45 0.27 -15.38
CA LEU A 211 -0.16 1.29 -16.40
C LEU A 211 1.23 1.09 -17.03
N ALA A 212 2.22 0.65 -16.25
CA ALA A 212 3.56 0.36 -16.74
C ALA A 212 3.55 -0.81 -17.75
N GLU A 213 2.75 -1.85 -17.50
CA GLU A 213 2.57 -2.97 -18.44
C GLU A 213 2.01 -2.48 -19.78
N ILE A 214 0.98 -1.63 -19.76
CA ILE A 214 0.40 -1.07 -20.99
C ILE A 214 1.44 -0.25 -21.78
N LEU A 215 2.24 0.58 -21.08
CA LEU A 215 3.23 1.44 -21.73
C LEU A 215 4.45 0.67 -22.25
N THR A 216 4.73 -0.52 -21.72
CA THR A 216 5.83 -1.38 -22.17
C THR A 216 5.43 -2.33 -23.31
N CYS A 217 4.15 -2.41 -23.65
CA CYS A 217 3.67 -3.21 -24.78
C CYS A 217 4.45 -2.88 -26.07
N PRO A 218 5.11 -3.87 -26.70
CA PRO A 218 5.98 -3.64 -27.85
C PRO A 218 5.22 -3.46 -29.17
N GLU A 219 3.95 -3.86 -29.22
CA GLU A 219 3.14 -3.83 -30.43
C GLU A 219 2.97 -2.40 -30.96
N LEU A 220 3.09 -2.30 -32.29
CA LEU A 220 2.91 -1.08 -33.06
C LEU A 220 1.89 -1.37 -34.17
N PRO A 221 1.06 -0.40 -34.55
CA PRO A 221 0.04 -0.58 -35.58
C PRO A 221 0.65 -0.73 -36.98
N ASP A 222 -0.05 -1.50 -37.81
CA ASP A 222 0.37 -1.81 -39.18
C ASP A 222 -0.11 -0.80 -40.22
N ASP A 223 -1.11 0.02 -39.88
CA ASP A 223 -1.70 1.01 -40.79
C ASP A 223 -1.79 2.41 -40.15
N LEU A 224 -2.04 3.41 -41.00
CA LEU A 224 -2.10 4.83 -40.63
C LEU A 224 -3.20 5.12 -39.60
N ASN A 225 -4.38 4.51 -39.76
CA ASN A 225 -5.52 4.74 -38.87
C ASN A 225 -5.24 4.16 -37.47
N GLY A 226 -4.69 2.95 -37.40
CA GLY A 226 -4.23 2.32 -36.16
C GLY A 226 -3.17 3.14 -35.44
N ALA A 227 -2.22 3.72 -36.18
CA ALA A 227 -1.20 4.63 -35.61
C ALA A 227 -1.81 5.87 -34.96
N GLN A 228 -2.80 6.49 -35.60
CA GLN A 228 -3.52 7.64 -35.04
C GLN A 228 -4.32 7.25 -33.79
N ILE A 229 -5.05 6.14 -33.83
CA ILE A 229 -5.85 5.64 -32.70
C ILE A 229 -4.95 5.32 -31.50
N GLN A 230 -3.83 4.62 -31.71
CA GLN A 230 -2.90 4.27 -30.63
C GLN A 230 -2.26 5.51 -30.00
N LEU A 231 -1.92 6.53 -30.80
CA LEU A 231 -1.40 7.80 -30.28
C LEU A 231 -2.45 8.56 -29.44
N GLU A 232 -3.72 8.54 -29.86
CA GLU A 232 -4.82 9.13 -29.09
C GLU A 232 -5.09 8.36 -27.79
N HIS A 233 -5.15 7.03 -27.84
CA HIS A 233 -5.30 6.17 -26.66
C HIS A 233 -4.15 6.38 -25.67
N HIS A 234 -2.92 6.45 -26.19
CA HIS A 234 -1.76 6.88 -25.41
C HIS A 234 -2.11 8.20 -24.72
N ASN A 235 -2.38 9.30 -25.44
CA ASN A 235 -2.64 10.63 -24.84
C ASN A 235 -3.70 10.62 -23.72
N GLN A 236 -4.69 9.74 -23.80
CA GLN A 236 -5.68 9.54 -22.75
C GLN A 236 -5.10 8.88 -21.49
N LEU A 237 -4.23 7.88 -21.62
CA LEU A 237 -3.50 7.28 -20.49
C LEU A 237 -2.65 8.32 -19.74
N LYS A 238 -2.07 9.31 -20.43
CA LYS A 238 -1.34 10.42 -19.77
C LYS A 238 -2.16 11.09 -18.68
N LYS A 239 -3.46 11.28 -18.93
CA LYS A 239 -4.38 11.93 -17.99
C LYS A 239 -4.53 11.09 -16.73
N ARG A 240 -4.50 9.76 -16.83
CA ARG A 240 -4.53 8.85 -15.66
C ARG A 240 -3.25 8.94 -14.86
N VAL A 241 -2.09 8.88 -15.52
CA VAL A 241 -0.76 9.04 -14.88
C VAL A 241 -0.65 10.38 -14.15
N THR A 242 -1.07 11.47 -14.80
CA THR A 242 -0.95 12.83 -14.24
C THR A 242 -1.88 13.06 -13.04
N LYS A 243 -3.04 12.41 -13.03
CA LYS A 243 -4.04 12.54 -11.96
C LYS A 243 -3.83 11.55 -10.80
N ALA A 244 -2.85 10.66 -10.88
CA ALA A 244 -2.54 9.74 -9.80
C ALA A 244 -2.19 10.53 -8.51
N PRO A 245 -2.80 10.22 -7.35
CA PRO A 245 -2.69 11.03 -6.13
C PRO A 245 -1.37 10.80 -5.36
N VAL A 246 -0.25 10.68 -6.07
CA VAL A 246 1.08 10.41 -5.48
C VAL A 246 1.51 11.53 -4.54
N GLU A 247 1.33 12.79 -4.92
CA GLU A 247 1.65 13.94 -4.07
C GLU A 247 0.80 13.98 -2.79
N GLN A 248 -0.49 13.67 -2.91
CA GLN A 248 -1.38 13.63 -1.75
C GLN A 248 -0.95 12.56 -0.76
N LEU A 249 -0.72 11.33 -1.24
CA LEU A 249 -0.22 10.25 -0.38
C LEU A 249 1.17 10.55 0.17
N THR A 250 2.01 11.26 -0.60
CA THR A 250 3.30 11.74 -0.11
C THR A 250 3.11 12.64 1.11
N MET A 251 2.22 13.62 1.04
CA MET A 251 1.92 14.50 2.18
C MET A 251 1.32 13.74 3.38
N GLU A 252 0.39 12.81 3.14
CA GLU A 252 -0.22 11.98 4.19
C GLU A 252 0.86 11.14 4.92
N GLY A 253 1.74 10.46 4.18
CA GLY A 253 2.80 9.65 4.76
C GLY A 253 3.84 10.47 5.54
N HIS A 254 4.25 11.64 5.04
CA HIS A 254 5.14 12.54 5.78
C HIS A 254 4.49 13.08 7.05
N HIS A 255 3.19 13.38 7.03
CA HIS A 255 2.46 13.80 8.22
C HIS A 255 2.42 12.69 9.29
N ILE A 256 2.20 11.44 8.88
CA ILE A 256 2.26 10.28 9.78
C ILE A 256 3.68 10.12 10.35
N LEU A 257 4.72 10.17 9.50
CA LEU A 257 6.11 10.10 9.96
C LEU A 257 6.43 11.17 10.99
N LYS A 258 6.09 12.43 10.72
CA LYS A 258 6.27 13.56 11.63
C LYS A 258 5.55 13.33 12.97
N THR A 259 4.35 12.77 12.91
CA THR A 259 3.55 12.42 14.10
C THR A 259 4.21 11.29 14.90
N ILE A 260 4.89 10.33 14.25
CA ILE A 260 5.59 9.20 14.90
C ILE A 260 6.97 9.62 15.42
N THR A 261 7.72 10.46 14.71
CA THR A 261 9.07 10.86 15.12
C THR A 261 9.06 12.00 16.13
N GLY A 262 7.95 12.74 16.23
CA GLY A 262 7.85 13.92 17.09
C GLY A 262 8.71 15.08 16.57
N GLU A 263 9.07 15.07 15.29
CA GLU A 263 9.79 16.19 14.65
C GLU A 263 8.86 17.40 14.54
N GLU A 264 9.13 18.47 15.27
CA GLU A 264 8.45 19.76 15.06
C GLU A 264 9.17 20.57 13.97
N ASP A 265 8.40 21.39 13.22
CA ASP A 265 9.04 22.41 12.40
C ASP A 265 9.67 23.41 13.37
N ASN A 266 11.00 23.56 13.34
CA ASN A 266 11.81 24.46 14.17
C ASN A 266 11.49 25.98 14.00
N LEU A 267 10.28 26.33 13.51
CA LEU A 267 9.86 27.68 13.14
C LEU A 267 9.03 28.39 14.22
N SER A 268 8.56 27.70 15.26
CA SER A 268 7.90 28.34 16.40
C SER A 268 8.65 28.09 17.70
N GLY A 269 9.38 29.10 18.18
CA GLY A 269 10.11 29.10 19.46
C GLY A 269 9.23 29.05 20.71
N SER A 270 8.19 28.22 20.71
CA SER A 270 7.37 27.94 21.89
C SER A 270 7.88 26.66 22.54
N SER A 271 8.69 26.82 23.58
CA SER A 271 8.97 25.76 24.54
C SER A 271 7.63 25.27 25.11
N HIS A 272 7.20 24.03 24.82
CA HIS A 272 6.55 23.10 25.76
C HIS A 272 5.87 21.89 25.08
N LYS A 273 6.25 20.70 25.59
CA LYS A 273 5.76 19.33 25.36
C LYS A 273 6.24 18.65 24.07
N LEU A 274 7.35 17.92 24.21
CA LEU A 274 7.62 16.72 23.41
C LEU A 274 6.34 15.86 23.44
N PHE A 275 5.65 15.75 22.32
CA PHE A 275 4.43 14.95 22.22
C PHE A 275 4.82 13.50 22.48
N VAL A 276 4.48 12.99 23.67
CA VAL A 276 4.73 11.57 23.97
C VAL A 276 3.70 10.78 23.17
N ILE A 277 4.19 10.00 22.21
CA ILE A 277 3.35 9.20 21.32
C ILE A 277 3.02 7.90 22.02
N SER A 278 1.72 7.65 22.18
CA SER A 278 1.20 6.41 22.74
C SER A 278 1.52 5.24 21.81
N GLY A 279 1.98 4.11 22.34
CA GLY A 279 2.35 2.97 21.48
C GLY A 279 3.65 3.16 20.71
N ASN A 280 4.53 4.08 21.13
CA ASN A 280 5.69 4.52 20.36
C ASN A 280 6.49 3.37 19.73
N ALA A 281 6.82 2.31 20.49
CA ALA A 281 7.64 1.21 19.97
C ALA A 281 7.03 0.52 18.72
N ASP A 282 5.71 0.29 18.72
CA ASP A 282 5.02 -0.32 17.58
C ASP A 282 4.96 0.63 16.38
N PHE A 283 4.72 1.92 16.61
CA PHE A 283 4.72 2.93 15.55
C PHE A 283 6.12 3.20 14.97
N GLN A 284 7.16 3.25 15.80
CA GLN A 284 8.55 3.38 15.34
C GLN A 284 8.95 2.24 14.42
N SER A 285 8.47 1.01 14.70
CA SER A 285 8.74 -0.14 13.83
C SER A 285 8.13 0.01 12.42
N ALA A 286 7.10 0.85 12.26
CA ALA A 286 6.48 1.16 10.97
C ALA A 286 7.19 2.28 10.19
N VAL A 287 8.10 3.05 10.81
CA VAL A 287 8.80 4.18 10.15
C VAL A 287 9.54 3.75 8.88
N PRO A 288 10.40 2.69 8.90
CA PRO A 288 11.11 2.27 7.67
C PRO A 288 10.15 1.87 6.55
N GLN A 289 9.01 1.26 6.91
CA GLN A 289 7.99 0.85 5.95
C GLN A 289 7.32 2.06 5.28
N ILE A 290 6.93 3.08 6.06
CA ILE A 290 6.30 4.28 5.52
C ILE A 290 7.26 4.97 4.55
N SER A 291 8.53 5.14 4.95
CA SER A 291 9.57 5.73 4.09
C SER A 291 9.74 4.93 2.79
N HIS A 292 9.78 3.60 2.87
CA HIS A 292 9.87 2.75 1.69
C HIS A 292 8.67 2.89 0.74
N LEU A 293 7.45 2.98 1.27
CA LEU A 293 6.25 3.19 0.46
C LEU A 293 6.29 4.56 -0.25
N LEU A 294 6.75 5.60 0.44
CA LEU A 294 6.92 6.95 -0.12
C LEU A 294 7.94 6.94 -1.28
N ASP A 295 9.10 6.32 -1.06
CA ASP A 295 10.15 6.20 -2.07
C ASP A 295 9.67 5.41 -3.30
N ASN A 296 8.94 4.31 -3.07
CA ASN A 296 8.35 3.52 -4.15
C ASN A 296 7.34 4.32 -4.96
N LEU A 297 6.42 5.03 -4.32
CA LEU A 297 5.41 5.84 -5.01
C LEU A 297 6.07 6.89 -5.92
N GLN A 298 7.10 7.58 -5.41
CA GLN A 298 7.85 8.57 -6.17
C GLN A 298 8.65 7.94 -7.32
N SER A 299 9.39 6.87 -7.04
CA SER A 299 10.21 6.16 -8.02
C SER A 299 9.35 5.56 -9.15
N THR A 300 8.25 4.90 -8.81
CA THR A 300 7.31 4.34 -9.79
C THR A 300 6.67 5.44 -10.64
N LYS A 301 6.29 6.58 -10.06
CA LYS A 301 5.78 7.72 -10.83
C LYS A 301 6.82 8.26 -11.82
N GLN A 302 8.07 8.46 -11.36
CA GLN A 302 9.16 8.92 -12.23
C GLN A 302 9.43 7.92 -13.36
N HIS A 303 9.45 6.62 -13.05
CA HIS A 303 9.63 5.57 -14.02
C HIS A 303 8.50 5.55 -15.06
N LEU A 304 7.25 5.67 -14.62
CA LEU A 304 6.08 5.70 -15.49
C LEU A 304 6.12 6.90 -16.45
N ASN A 305 6.57 8.06 -15.97
CA ASN A 305 6.81 9.23 -16.83
C ASN A 305 7.88 8.96 -17.90
N GLN A 306 8.94 8.22 -17.57
CA GLN A 306 9.96 7.86 -18.55
C GLN A 306 9.43 6.86 -19.59
N LEU A 307 8.71 5.82 -19.15
CA LEU A 307 8.05 4.86 -20.05
C LEU A 307 7.07 5.55 -20.99
N TRP A 308 6.32 6.49 -20.44
CA TRP A 308 5.40 7.34 -21.18
C TRP A 308 6.11 8.12 -22.31
N ILE A 309 7.17 8.85 -22.00
CA ILE A 309 7.97 9.60 -23.00
C ILE A 309 8.51 8.66 -24.08
N ASN A 310 9.02 7.51 -23.68
CA ASN A 310 9.59 6.52 -24.60
C ASN A 310 8.53 5.93 -25.55
N LYS A 311 7.35 5.55 -25.02
CA LYS A 311 6.25 5.00 -25.84
C LYS A 311 5.71 6.06 -26.79
N LYS A 312 5.61 7.32 -26.34
CA LYS A 312 5.23 8.45 -27.20
C LYS A 312 6.12 8.56 -28.43
N ALA A 313 7.43 8.62 -28.22
CA ALA A 313 8.40 8.75 -29.30
C ALA A 313 8.30 7.59 -30.31
N ARG A 314 8.11 6.36 -29.83
CA ARG A 314 7.92 5.18 -30.70
C ARG A 314 6.63 5.26 -31.53
N LEU A 315 5.53 5.70 -30.93
CA LEU A 315 4.25 5.87 -31.64
C LEU A 315 4.32 6.99 -32.68
N GLU A 316 4.99 8.10 -32.37
CA GLU A 316 5.21 9.19 -33.32
C GLU A 316 6.07 8.75 -34.52
N GLN A 317 7.14 7.98 -34.27
CA GLN A 317 7.95 7.38 -35.34
C GLN A 317 7.16 6.40 -36.20
N CYS A 318 6.35 5.54 -35.56
CA CYS A 318 5.46 4.61 -36.26
C CYS A 318 4.46 5.36 -37.14
N LEU A 319 3.83 6.42 -36.62
CA LEU A 319 2.90 7.25 -37.38
C LEU A 319 3.59 7.88 -38.60
N GLN A 320 4.79 8.44 -38.44
CA GLN A 320 5.55 9.00 -39.55
C GLN A 320 5.86 7.96 -40.64
N LEU A 321 6.23 6.74 -40.24
CA LEU A 321 6.45 5.64 -41.18
C LEU A 321 5.16 5.29 -41.94
N ARG A 322 4.01 5.18 -41.25
CA ARG A 322 2.73 4.85 -41.90
C ARG A 322 2.25 5.95 -42.84
N VAL A 323 2.49 7.23 -42.52
CA VAL A 323 2.23 8.34 -43.45
C VAL A 323 3.08 8.20 -44.70
N PHE A 324 4.38 7.95 -44.54
CA PHE A 324 5.29 7.76 -45.68
C PHE A 324 4.89 6.57 -46.57
N GLU A 325 4.58 5.42 -45.98
CA GLU A 325 4.14 4.24 -46.72
C GLU A 325 2.85 4.51 -47.51
N ASN A 326 1.87 5.18 -46.89
CA ASN A 326 0.66 5.61 -47.56
C ASN A 326 0.94 6.59 -48.72
N ASP A 327 1.89 7.51 -48.57
CA ASP A 327 2.24 8.47 -49.62
C ASP A 327 2.94 7.78 -50.80
N VAL A 328 3.79 6.80 -50.52
CA VAL A 328 4.41 5.93 -51.53
C VAL A 328 3.34 5.12 -52.28
N GLU A 329 2.36 4.55 -51.57
CA GLU A 329 1.27 3.80 -52.20
C GLU A 329 0.45 4.69 -53.14
N LYS A 330 0.04 5.88 -52.68
CA LYS A 330 -0.64 6.88 -53.52
C LYS A 330 0.18 7.30 -54.74
N MET A 331 1.50 7.43 -54.58
CA MET A 331 2.41 7.71 -55.69
C MET A 331 2.43 6.57 -56.71
N PHE A 332 2.50 5.31 -56.26
CA PHE A 332 2.43 4.15 -57.15
C PHE A 332 1.09 4.03 -57.88
N GLU A 333 -0.03 4.27 -57.18
CA GLU A 333 -1.36 4.31 -57.79
C GLU A 333 -1.44 5.40 -58.85
N TRP A 334 -0.97 6.60 -58.54
CA TRP A 334 -0.93 7.72 -59.48
C TRP A 334 -0.08 7.39 -60.71
N ILE A 335 1.15 6.88 -60.54
CA ILE A 335 2.02 6.47 -61.66
C ILE A 335 1.35 5.40 -62.52
N SER A 336 0.76 4.38 -61.89
CA SER A 336 0.13 3.26 -62.60
C SER A 336 -1.08 3.71 -63.41
N HIS A 337 -1.95 4.53 -62.81
CA HIS A 337 -3.10 5.11 -63.49
C HIS A 337 -2.69 5.98 -64.68
N ASN A 338 -1.70 6.86 -64.49
CA ASN A 338 -1.20 7.73 -65.53
C ASN A 338 -0.50 6.97 -66.66
N ARG A 339 0.25 5.89 -66.34
CA ARG A 339 0.82 4.98 -67.34
C ARG A 339 -0.27 4.36 -68.20
N ASP A 340 -1.33 3.85 -67.59
CA ASP A 340 -2.41 3.19 -68.33
C ASP A 340 -3.15 4.18 -69.23
N MET A 341 -3.43 5.40 -68.74
CA MET A 341 -3.97 6.49 -69.56
C MET A 341 -3.03 6.88 -70.71
N PHE A 342 -1.72 6.96 -70.46
CA PHE A 342 -0.72 7.27 -71.47
C PHE A 342 -0.72 6.23 -72.60
N LEU A 343 -0.72 4.94 -72.25
CA LEU A 343 -0.70 3.84 -73.22
C LEU A 343 -1.98 3.74 -74.06
N ILE A 344 -3.14 4.13 -73.52
CA ILE A 344 -4.42 4.08 -74.23
C ILE A 344 -4.57 5.28 -75.18
N ASN A 345 -4.21 6.50 -74.75
CA ASN A 345 -4.57 7.72 -75.48
C ASN A 345 -3.47 8.27 -76.43
N TYR A 346 -2.20 7.95 -76.21
CA TYR A 346 -1.08 8.65 -76.89
C TYR A 346 -0.33 7.81 -77.93
N THR A 347 -1.01 6.87 -78.56
CA THR A 347 -0.43 6.06 -79.67
C THR A 347 -0.89 6.50 -81.06
N GLU A 348 -1.83 7.46 -81.15
CA GLU A 348 -2.42 7.92 -82.40
C GLU A 348 -2.24 9.44 -82.58
N ILE A 349 -2.11 9.91 -83.82
CA ILE A 349 -2.02 11.33 -84.18
C ILE A 349 -3.42 11.97 -84.32
N GLY A 350 -4.47 11.13 -84.34
CA GLY A 350 -5.84 11.54 -84.67
C GLY A 350 -6.06 11.70 -86.18
N PRO A 351 -7.27 11.42 -86.70
CA PRO A 351 -7.55 11.45 -88.14
C PRO A 351 -7.78 12.85 -88.72
N THR A 352 -7.87 13.89 -87.88
CA THR A 352 -8.13 15.27 -88.32
C THR A 352 -7.19 16.27 -87.62
N HIS A 353 -6.96 17.42 -88.25
CA HIS A 353 -6.12 18.48 -87.67
C HIS A 353 -6.60 18.96 -86.29
N GLN A 354 -7.92 19.05 -86.09
CA GLN A 354 -8.49 19.44 -84.79
C GLN A 354 -8.19 18.39 -83.72
N MET A 355 -8.40 17.11 -84.03
CA MET A 355 -8.10 16.02 -83.08
C MET A 355 -6.60 15.94 -82.75
N ALA A 356 -5.72 16.24 -83.71
CA ALA A 356 -4.28 16.30 -83.46
C ALA A 356 -3.89 17.45 -82.50
N LEU A 357 -4.54 18.61 -82.62
CA LEU A 357 -4.34 19.75 -81.69
C LEU A 357 -4.86 19.43 -80.28
N ASP A 358 -6.02 18.78 -80.19
CA ASP A 358 -6.61 18.40 -78.91
C ASP A 358 -5.70 17.38 -78.19
N LEU A 359 -5.16 16.38 -78.91
CA LEU A 359 -4.20 15.40 -78.38
C LEU A 359 -2.87 16.04 -77.94
N ASP A 360 -2.36 17.03 -78.68
CA ASP A 360 -1.15 17.78 -78.30
C ASP A 360 -1.39 18.63 -77.04
N GLN A 361 -2.58 19.24 -76.90
CA GLN A 361 -2.93 19.99 -75.71
C GLN A 361 -3.05 19.08 -74.47
N GLU A 362 -3.67 17.89 -74.61
CA GLU A 362 -3.72 16.89 -73.54
C GLU A 362 -2.31 16.41 -73.16
N HIS A 363 -1.43 16.17 -74.14
CA HIS A 363 -0.04 15.78 -73.90
C HIS A 363 0.72 16.82 -73.06
N ASN A 364 0.59 18.08 -73.43
CA ASN A 364 1.23 19.19 -72.72
C ASN A 364 0.70 19.35 -71.29
N GLN A 365 -0.60 19.14 -71.05
CA GLN A 365 -1.19 19.15 -69.70
C GLN A 365 -0.69 17.99 -68.84
N PHE A 366 -0.58 16.81 -69.43
CA PHE A 366 0.01 15.65 -68.77
C PHE A 366 1.49 15.89 -68.39
N ALA A 367 2.30 16.36 -69.34
CA ALA A 367 3.73 16.65 -69.12
C ALA A 367 3.94 17.71 -68.02
N ALA A 368 3.08 18.73 -67.97
CA ALA A 368 3.12 19.73 -66.90
C ALA A 368 2.76 19.14 -65.54
N SER A 369 1.78 18.23 -65.49
CA SER A 369 1.34 17.57 -64.25
C SER A 369 2.32 16.52 -63.74
N ALA A 370 3.18 15.97 -64.60
CA ALA A 370 4.23 15.02 -64.24
C ALA A 370 5.56 15.66 -63.80
N MET A 371 5.73 16.97 -63.98
CA MET A 371 6.94 17.73 -63.60
C MET A 371 6.85 18.43 -62.24
N VAL A 372 5.68 18.38 -61.58
CA VAL A 372 5.43 18.90 -60.22
C VAL A 372 5.46 17.75 -59.24
#